data_AF-A0AAX6MD69-F1
#
_entry.id   AF-A0AAX6MD69-F1
#
_cell.length_a   1.000
_cell.length_b   1.000
_cell.length_c   1.000
_cell.angle_alpha   90.00
_cell.angle_beta   90.00
_cell.angle_gamma   90.00
#
_symmetry.space_group_name_H-M   'P 1'
#
loop_
_entity.id
_entity.type
_entity.pdbx_description
1 polymer ?
#
loop_
_entity_poly.entity_id
_entity_poly.type
_entity_poly.pdbx_seq_one_letter_code
_entity_poly.pdbx_strand_id
1 'polypeptide(L)'
;MSILDAIEAVKGISSDLVVLPGSKEYDDITSSYFTELERELKPACFLTPSSVSQVSNIVKAIKHFASPSTVAICGSGQQATPAVANVRDGLTIHLRNLRGIEIDTEKQIVSIAAGEQMEQVYEKLIPAGYGVVGNRHSSGGIGGDAVQGGLSYFSYAGGFVCDNVVNYEVVLASGEIVNANAETNKDLWIALRGGGNNFGIVTRFDLSIFKQGQLWGGKVFYFEPNFSEQIQNLVDYLHDPEADVNVHICVSLGYAAAVGSIICMNDIFHTKPDKPKALEPFADIQPQIDQMKTLRIDNLKNLTTESFSGAAPNR
;
A
#
# COMPACT_ATOMS: atom_id res chain seq x y z
N MET A 1 23.46 13.00 -20.21
CA MET A 1 22.40 13.99 -19.96
C MET A 1 22.55 14.43 -18.51
N SER A 2 22.54 15.73 -18.21
CA SER A 2 22.53 16.23 -16.83
C SER A 2 21.10 16.21 -16.26
N ILE A 3 20.96 16.43 -14.94
CA ILE A 3 19.63 16.57 -14.31
C ILE A 3 18.84 17.75 -14.91
N LEU A 4 19.51 18.86 -15.20
CA LEU A 4 18.89 20.05 -15.80
C LEU A 4 18.41 19.74 -17.22
N ASP A 5 19.19 19.02 -18.02
CA ASP A 5 18.79 18.62 -19.36
C ASP A 5 17.55 17.71 -19.32
N ALA A 6 17.46 16.80 -18.34
CA ALA A 6 16.32 15.92 -18.17
C ALA A 6 15.06 16.69 -17.73
N ILE A 7 15.20 17.67 -16.84
CA ILE A 7 14.11 18.58 -16.43
C ILE A 7 13.59 19.37 -17.65
N GLU A 8 14.49 19.97 -18.43
CA GLU A 8 14.11 20.74 -19.62
C GLU A 8 13.49 19.86 -20.71
N ALA A 9 13.96 18.62 -20.86
CA ALA A 9 13.33 17.65 -21.76
C ALA A 9 11.87 17.36 -21.37
N VAL A 10 11.56 17.25 -20.08
CA VAL A 10 10.17 17.05 -19.61
C VAL A 10 9.34 18.33 -19.74
N LYS A 11 9.90 19.51 -19.44
CA LYS A 11 9.21 20.80 -19.69
C LYS A 11 8.85 21.00 -21.16
N GLY A 12 9.66 20.47 -22.08
CA GLY A 12 9.37 20.46 -23.51
C GLY A 12 8.14 19.63 -23.90
N ILE A 13 7.70 18.69 -23.04
CA ILE A 13 6.41 17.98 -23.18
C ILE A 13 5.29 18.84 -22.58
N SER A 14 5.45 19.23 -21.32
CA SER A 14 4.59 20.19 -20.61
C SER A 14 5.29 20.66 -19.34
N SER A 15 5.25 21.98 -19.09
CA SER A 15 5.84 22.56 -17.88
C SER A 15 5.10 22.16 -16.61
N ASP A 16 3.80 21.87 -16.69
CA ASP A 16 2.97 21.49 -15.55
C ASP A 16 3.32 20.09 -14.98
N LEU A 17 4.10 19.30 -15.72
CA LEU A 17 4.59 18.00 -15.26
C LEU A 17 5.73 18.13 -14.25
N VAL A 18 6.37 19.29 -14.13
CA VAL A 18 7.60 19.47 -13.35
C VAL A 18 7.31 20.34 -12.12
N VAL A 19 7.46 19.74 -10.94
CA VAL A 19 7.30 20.42 -9.66
C VAL A 19 8.68 20.67 -9.05
N LEU A 20 9.09 21.93 -9.00
CA LEU A 20 10.40 22.37 -8.53
C LEU A 20 10.40 22.74 -7.04
N PRO A 21 11.56 22.63 -6.35
CA PRO A 21 11.75 23.14 -5.00
C PRO A 21 11.32 24.60 -4.85
N GLY A 22 10.77 24.96 -3.68
CA GLY A 22 10.27 26.30 -3.38
C GLY A 22 8.81 26.55 -3.80
N SER A 23 8.16 25.58 -4.45
CA SER A 23 6.70 25.60 -4.67
C SER A 23 5.95 24.91 -3.52
N LYS A 24 4.71 25.36 -3.27
CA LYS A 24 3.84 24.72 -2.27
C LYS A 24 3.61 23.24 -2.58
N GLU A 25 3.44 22.89 -3.86
CA GLU A 25 3.19 21.50 -4.26
C GLU A 25 4.40 20.60 -3.96
N TYR A 26 5.63 21.09 -4.13
CA TYR A 26 6.83 20.35 -3.75
C TYR A 26 6.84 20.02 -2.26
N ASP A 27 6.50 20.99 -1.42
CA ASP A 27 6.42 20.81 0.03
C ASP A 27 5.29 19.86 0.42
N ASP A 28 4.12 19.98 -0.22
CA ASP A 28 2.98 19.08 -0.02
C ASP A 28 3.34 17.63 -0.38
N ILE A 29 3.98 17.40 -1.54
CA ILE A 29 4.48 16.08 -1.93
C ILE A 29 5.48 15.56 -0.90
N THR A 30 6.46 16.38 -0.53
CA THR A 30 7.49 15.97 0.42
C THR A 30 6.89 15.59 1.77
N SER A 31 5.93 16.36 2.28
CA SER A 31 5.26 16.09 3.56
C SER A 31 4.40 14.82 3.54
N SER A 32 4.00 14.33 2.36
CA SER A 32 3.13 13.17 2.20
C SER A 32 3.82 11.81 2.43
N TYR A 33 5.15 11.77 2.37
CA TYR A 33 5.92 10.54 2.63
C TYR A 33 5.77 10.10 4.09
N PHE A 34 5.68 8.79 4.31
CA PHE A 34 5.47 8.20 5.62
C PHE A 34 6.67 8.37 6.57
N THR A 35 7.89 8.18 6.07
CA THR A 35 9.12 8.24 6.88
C THR A 35 9.89 9.53 6.67
N GLU A 36 10.55 10.01 7.72
CA GLU A 36 11.40 11.19 7.61
C GLU A 36 12.59 10.94 6.67
N LEU A 37 13.12 9.71 6.66
CA LEU A 37 14.21 9.31 5.77
C LEU A 37 13.89 9.53 4.28
N GLU A 38 12.66 9.27 3.83
CA GLU A 38 12.24 9.54 2.45
C GLU A 38 12.05 11.05 2.19
N ARG A 39 11.65 11.82 3.21
CA ARG A 39 11.46 13.28 3.14
C ARG A 39 12.78 14.04 3.03
N GLU A 40 13.86 13.49 3.59
CA GLU A 40 15.20 14.07 3.60
C GLU A 40 15.99 13.84 2.30
N LEU A 41 15.49 13.01 1.38
CA LEU A 41 16.19 12.78 0.11
C LEU A 41 16.16 14.03 -0.78
N LYS A 42 15.04 14.76 -0.85
CA LYS A 42 14.87 16.02 -1.61
C LYS A 42 15.31 15.88 -3.09
N PRO A 43 14.41 15.45 -4.00
CA PRO A 43 14.74 15.35 -5.43
C PRO A 43 14.91 16.74 -6.05
N ALA A 44 15.66 16.82 -7.15
CA ALA A 44 15.79 18.06 -7.92
C ALA A 44 14.43 18.54 -8.48
N CYS A 45 13.53 17.62 -8.80
CA CYS A 45 12.11 17.91 -9.02
C CYS A 45 11.25 16.64 -8.84
N PHE A 46 9.96 16.84 -8.61
CA PHE A 46 8.97 15.79 -8.81
C PHE A 46 8.39 15.89 -10.22
N LEU A 47 8.09 14.74 -10.82
CA LEU A 47 7.35 14.63 -12.07
C LEU A 47 5.96 14.07 -11.77
N THR A 48 4.89 14.81 -12.07
CA THR A 48 3.53 14.51 -11.56
C THR A 48 2.50 14.23 -12.68
N PRO A 49 2.68 13.15 -13.48
CA PRO A 49 1.77 12.83 -14.57
C PRO A 49 0.36 12.49 -14.07
N SER A 50 -0.64 12.90 -14.85
CA SER A 50 -2.05 12.60 -14.63
C SER A 50 -2.64 11.64 -15.68
N SER A 51 -1.84 11.17 -16.63
CA SER A 51 -2.25 10.18 -17.62
C SER A 51 -1.14 9.20 -17.99
N VAL A 52 -1.52 8.03 -18.47
CA VAL A 52 -0.60 6.97 -18.94
C VAL A 52 0.30 7.47 -20.08
N SER A 53 -0.25 8.29 -20.98
CA SER A 53 0.52 8.89 -22.07
C SER A 53 1.58 9.86 -21.56
N GLN A 54 1.31 10.62 -20.49
CA GLN A 54 2.32 11.48 -19.86
C GLN A 54 3.42 10.65 -19.18
N VAL A 55 3.09 9.54 -18.51
CA VAL A 55 4.09 8.61 -17.98
C VAL A 55 5.00 8.08 -19.11
N SER A 56 4.41 7.62 -20.22
CA SER A 56 5.14 7.19 -21.42
C SER A 56 6.07 8.28 -21.97
N ASN A 57 5.57 9.51 -22.10
CA ASN A 57 6.36 10.63 -22.63
C ASN A 57 7.51 11.01 -21.68
N ILE A 58 7.27 11.04 -20.36
CA ILE A 58 8.32 11.27 -19.36
C ILE A 58 9.41 10.22 -19.48
N VAL A 59 9.05 8.93 -19.51
CA VAL A 59 10.03 7.83 -19.64
C VAL A 59 10.86 8.00 -20.91
N LYS A 60 10.22 8.31 -22.05
CA LYS A 60 10.94 8.54 -23.32
C LYS A 60 11.90 9.73 -23.24
N ALA A 61 11.52 10.81 -22.56
CA ALA A 61 12.34 12.01 -22.41
C ALA A 61 13.57 11.76 -21.53
N ILE A 62 13.42 11.01 -20.43
CA ILE A 62 14.47 10.86 -19.42
C ILE A 62 15.29 9.56 -19.52
N LYS A 63 14.94 8.62 -20.41
CA LYS A 63 15.60 7.30 -20.48
C LYS A 63 17.13 7.33 -20.62
N HIS A 64 17.69 8.39 -21.23
CA HIS A 64 19.14 8.55 -21.39
C HIS A 64 19.84 9.13 -20.15
N PHE A 65 19.06 9.57 -19.15
CA PHE A 65 19.48 10.03 -17.84
C PHE A 65 19.23 8.99 -16.73
N ALA A 66 18.22 8.14 -16.92
CA ALA A 66 17.72 7.24 -15.89
C ALA A 66 18.76 6.18 -15.46
N SER A 67 18.98 6.11 -14.16
CA SER A 67 19.72 5.05 -13.46
C SER A 67 19.07 4.81 -12.09
N PRO A 68 19.40 3.72 -11.39
CA PRO A 68 18.89 3.46 -10.04
C PRO A 68 19.20 4.54 -9.00
N SER A 69 20.19 5.40 -9.26
CA SER A 69 20.58 6.50 -8.36
C SER A 69 20.08 7.87 -8.81
N THR A 70 19.40 7.98 -9.97
CA THR A 70 18.94 9.26 -10.52
C THR A 70 17.44 9.37 -10.68
N VAL A 71 16.72 8.25 -10.70
CA VAL A 71 15.26 8.23 -10.86
C VAL A 71 14.60 7.33 -9.82
N ALA A 72 13.60 7.86 -9.13
CA ALA A 72 12.70 7.12 -8.26
C ALA A 72 11.26 7.14 -8.80
N ILE A 73 10.46 6.14 -8.42
CA ILE A 73 9.03 6.05 -8.75
C ILE A 73 8.25 5.98 -7.44
N CYS A 74 7.29 6.87 -7.26
CA CYS A 74 6.46 6.95 -6.07
C CYS A 74 4.99 6.75 -6.41
N GLY A 75 4.36 5.76 -5.77
CA GLY A 75 2.89 5.67 -5.68
C GLY A 75 2.37 6.67 -4.65
N SER A 76 2.23 6.21 -3.40
CA SER A 76 1.73 7.01 -2.26
C SER A 76 2.78 7.31 -1.18
N GLY A 77 4.04 6.90 -1.35
CA GLY A 77 5.14 7.24 -0.43
C GLY A 77 5.08 6.57 0.95
N GLN A 78 4.40 5.42 1.08
CA GLN A 78 4.17 4.76 2.37
C GLN A 78 5.20 3.66 2.73
N GLN A 79 6.16 3.36 1.86
CA GLN A 79 7.20 2.37 2.16
C GLN A 79 8.19 2.94 3.18
N ALA A 80 8.55 2.14 4.19
CA ALA A 80 9.38 2.58 5.30
C ALA A 80 10.89 2.54 4.99
N THR A 81 11.29 1.68 4.05
CA THR A 81 12.68 1.56 3.62
C THR A 81 13.14 2.86 2.95
N PRO A 82 14.32 3.41 3.28
CA PRO A 82 14.82 4.62 2.65
C PRO A 82 15.21 4.40 1.19
N ALA A 83 15.08 5.47 0.38
CA ALA A 83 15.54 5.53 -1.01
C ALA A 83 14.89 4.51 -1.95
N VAL A 84 13.61 4.19 -1.71
CA VAL A 84 12.82 3.32 -2.59
C VAL A 84 11.67 4.04 -3.26
N ALA A 85 11.16 5.12 -2.65
CA ALA A 85 10.08 5.94 -3.20
C ALA A 85 10.52 7.38 -3.50
N ASN A 86 11.75 7.75 -3.20
CA ASN A 86 12.32 9.06 -3.50
C ASN A 86 13.83 8.94 -3.81
N VAL A 87 14.41 10.01 -4.35
CA VAL A 87 15.83 10.08 -4.69
C VAL A 87 16.39 11.46 -4.36
N ARG A 88 17.66 11.51 -3.97
CA ARG A 88 18.37 12.77 -3.70
C ARG A 88 18.93 13.37 -4.97
N ASP A 89 18.67 14.66 -5.19
CA ASP A 89 19.15 15.44 -6.34
C ASP A 89 18.79 14.86 -7.73
N GLY A 90 17.90 13.85 -7.77
CA GLY A 90 17.42 13.18 -8.96
C GLY A 90 15.99 13.60 -9.36
N LEU A 91 15.33 12.76 -10.15
CA LEU A 91 13.93 12.93 -10.55
C LEU A 91 13.06 11.89 -9.84
N THR A 92 12.00 12.33 -9.18
CA THR A 92 11.00 11.40 -8.62
C THR A 92 9.72 11.47 -9.43
N ILE A 93 9.38 10.40 -10.15
CA ILE A 93 8.09 10.26 -10.85
C ILE A 93 7.03 9.90 -9.81
N HIS A 94 6.19 10.87 -9.46
CA HIS A 94 5.15 10.70 -8.45
C HIS A 94 3.78 10.53 -9.11
N LEU A 95 3.21 9.34 -8.98
CA LEU A 95 1.98 8.94 -9.66
C LEU A 95 0.71 9.48 -8.99
N ARG A 96 0.82 10.44 -8.07
CA ARG A 96 -0.30 10.93 -7.24
C ARG A 96 -1.43 11.58 -8.04
N ASN A 97 -1.19 12.00 -9.28
CA ASN A 97 -2.22 12.60 -10.12
C ASN A 97 -2.86 11.58 -11.07
N LEU A 98 -2.33 10.35 -11.12
CA LEU A 98 -2.90 9.25 -11.88
C LEU A 98 -4.00 8.58 -11.02
N ARG A 99 -5.23 9.06 -11.20
CA ARG A 99 -6.42 8.68 -10.44
C ARG A 99 -7.44 7.96 -11.32
N GLY A 100 -8.28 7.15 -10.70
CA GLY A 100 -9.30 6.37 -11.38
C GLY A 100 -9.54 5.04 -10.70
N ILE A 101 -10.81 4.75 -10.43
CA ILE A 101 -11.27 3.48 -9.86
C ILE A 101 -12.51 3.10 -10.64
N GLU A 102 -12.56 1.95 -11.28
CA GLU A 102 -13.71 1.49 -12.07
C GLU A 102 -14.05 0.05 -11.70
N ILE A 103 -15.32 -0.22 -11.37
CA ILE A 103 -15.79 -1.56 -10.98
C ILE A 103 -16.48 -2.17 -12.20
N ASP A 104 -16.00 -3.32 -12.65
CA ASP A 104 -16.62 -4.13 -13.70
C ASP A 104 -17.22 -5.38 -13.05
N THR A 105 -18.53 -5.35 -12.82
CA THR A 105 -19.26 -6.46 -12.19
C THR A 105 -19.49 -7.63 -13.13
N GLU A 106 -19.36 -7.46 -14.45
CA GLU A 106 -19.47 -8.59 -15.38
C GLU A 106 -18.19 -9.42 -15.33
N LYS A 107 -17.04 -8.75 -15.31
CA LYS A 107 -15.72 -9.41 -15.20
C LYS A 107 -15.29 -9.72 -13.78
N GLN A 108 -16.03 -9.26 -12.77
CA GLN A 108 -15.67 -9.38 -11.35
C GLN A 108 -14.29 -8.79 -11.05
N ILE A 109 -14.03 -7.57 -11.55
CA ILE A 109 -12.78 -6.85 -11.29
C ILE A 109 -13.01 -5.40 -10.86
N VAL A 110 -11.99 -4.80 -10.28
CA VAL A 110 -11.85 -3.36 -10.13
C VAL A 110 -10.53 -2.91 -10.77
N SER A 111 -10.63 -1.93 -11.66
CA SER A 111 -9.49 -1.26 -12.28
C SER A 111 -9.10 -0.06 -11.43
N ILE A 112 -7.87 -0.04 -10.94
CA ILE A 112 -7.36 0.96 -9.99
C ILE A 112 -6.11 1.62 -10.57
N ALA A 113 -6.13 2.94 -10.70
CA ALA A 113 -4.97 3.71 -11.13
C ALA A 113 -3.85 3.67 -10.08
N ALA A 114 -2.58 3.66 -10.53
CA ALA A 114 -1.44 3.42 -9.66
C ALA A 114 -1.20 4.50 -8.58
N GLY A 115 -1.77 5.68 -8.75
CA GLY A 115 -1.74 6.76 -7.76
C GLY A 115 -2.69 6.55 -6.59
N GLU A 116 -3.65 5.63 -6.69
CA GLU A 116 -4.72 5.50 -5.70
C GLU A 116 -4.26 4.97 -4.35
N GLN A 117 -4.87 5.55 -3.31
CA GLN A 117 -4.80 5.05 -1.93
C GLN A 117 -5.97 4.12 -1.67
N MET A 118 -5.77 3.13 -0.81
CA MET A 118 -6.77 2.10 -0.53
C MET A 118 -8.02 2.66 0.13
N GLU A 119 -7.94 3.79 0.85
CA GLU A 119 -9.11 4.49 1.39
C GLU A 119 -10.15 4.77 0.29
N GLN A 120 -9.71 5.32 -0.84
CA GLN A 120 -10.59 5.70 -1.96
C GLN A 120 -11.15 4.46 -2.67
N VAL A 121 -10.34 3.41 -2.75
CA VAL A 121 -10.74 2.10 -3.28
C VAL A 121 -11.85 1.49 -2.44
N TYR A 122 -11.68 1.46 -1.12
CA TYR A 122 -12.67 0.93 -0.20
C TYR A 122 -13.94 1.78 -0.16
N GLU A 123 -13.81 3.11 -0.19
CA GLU A 123 -14.95 4.02 -0.26
C GLU A 123 -15.85 3.77 -1.47
N LYS A 124 -15.27 3.35 -2.61
CA LYS A 124 -16.03 2.98 -3.80
C LYS A 124 -16.59 1.56 -3.78
N LEU A 125 -15.84 0.59 -3.25
CA LEU A 125 -16.23 -0.83 -3.26
C LEU A 125 -17.29 -1.19 -2.22
N ILE A 126 -17.21 -0.61 -1.02
CA ILE A 126 -18.13 -0.88 0.09
C ILE A 126 -19.61 -0.66 -0.29
N PRO A 127 -20.03 0.50 -0.83
CA PRO A 127 -21.42 0.71 -1.21
C PRO A 127 -21.87 -0.19 -2.37
N ALA A 128 -20.94 -0.68 -3.19
CA ALA A 128 -21.21 -1.68 -4.23
C ALA A 128 -21.32 -3.12 -3.69
N GLY A 129 -21.06 -3.34 -2.39
CA GLY A 129 -21.10 -4.65 -1.73
C GLY A 129 -19.94 -5.56 -2.11
N TYR A 130 -18.79 -4.98 -2.46
CA TYR A 130 -17.59 -5.69 -2.87
C TYR A 130 -16.40 -5.37 -1.98
N GLY A 131 -15.42 -6.27 -1.97
CA GLY A 131 -14.10 -6.11 -1.38
C GLY A 131 -13.01 -6.59 -2.34
N VAL A 132 -11.77 -6.32 -1.96
CA VAL A 132 -10.56 -6.79 -2.63
C VAL A 132 -9.55 -7.27 -1.60
N VAL A 133 -8.65 -8.16 -2.01
CA VAL A 133 -7.42 -8.41 -1.25
C VAL A 133 -6.54 -7.18 -1.44
N GLY A 134 -6.55 -6.26 -0.48
CA GLY A 134 -5.82 -4.99 -0.53
C GLY A 134 -5.17 -4.63 0.79
N ASN A 135 -4.35 -3.57 0.79
CA ASN A 135 -3.55 -3.15 1.94
C ASN A 135 -4.37 -2.99 3.23
N ARG A 136 -3.85 -3.49 4.36
CA ARG A 136 -4.45 -3.33 5.70
C ARG A 136 -4.44 -1.90 6.24
N HIS A 137 -3.82 -0.95 5.53
CA HIS A 137 -3.76 0.46 5.86
C HIS A 137 -4.40 1.30 4.77
N SER A 138 -5.38 2.14 5.12
CA SER A 138 -6.14 2.92 4.14
C SER A 138 -5.30 4.00 3.43
N SER A 139 -4.27 4.55 4.10
CA SER A 139 -3.31 5.47 3.49
C SER A 139 -2.34 4.78 2.52
N GLY A 140 -2.23 3.44 2.59
CA GLY A 140 -1.42 2.62 1.69
C GLY A 140 -1.85 2.79 0.24
N GLY A 141 -0.89 2.88 -0.67
CA GLY A 141 -1.16 3.03 -2.10
C GLY A 141 -1.05 1.70 -2.83
N ILE A 142 -1.96 1.46 -3.78
CA ILE A 142 -1.97 0.22 -4.58
C ILE A 142 -0.66 0.04 -5.36
N GLY A 143 -0.07 1.14 -5.83
CA GLY A 143 1.09 1.14 -6.73
C GLY A 143 2.29 0.35 -6.23
N GLY A 144 2.69 0.58 -4.98
CA GLY A 144 3.81 -0.13 -4.37
C GLY A 144 3.40 -1.47 -3.77
N ASP A 145 2.20 -1.53 -3.18
CA ASP A 145 1.69 -2.71 -2.46
C ASP A 145 1.52 -3.92 -3.40
N ALA A 146 0.84 -3.73 -4.52
CA ALA A 146 0.48 -4.79 -5.45
C ALA A 146 1.65 -5.30 -6.31
N VAL A 147 2.80 -4.62 -6.33
CA VAL A 147 4.01 -5.12 -7.03
C VAL A 147 5.05 -5.74 -6.08
N GLN A 148 4.92 -5.55 -4.77
CA GLN A 148 5.85 -6.07 -3.75
C GLN A 148 5.28 -7.26 -2.97
N GLY A 149 4.09 -7.73 -3.32
CA GLY A 149 3.34 -8.71 -2.54
C GLY A 149 2.08 -8.05 -1.99
N GLY A 150 2.22 -7.38 -0.85
CA GLY A 150 1.12 -6.70 -0.16
C GLY A 150 0.36 -7.63 0.78
N LEU A 151 0.17 -7.20 2.02
CA LEU A 151 -0.56 -7.93 3.05
C LEU A 151 -1.96 -7.37 3.24
N SER A 152 -2.93 -8.27 3.35
CA SER A 152 -4.35 -7.99 3.49
C SER A 152 -4.93 -8.72 4.70
N TYR A 153 -6.05 -8.24 5.25
CA TYR A 153 -6.83 -9.01 6.21
C TYR A 153 -7.40 -10.29 5.58
N PHE A 154 -7.50 -10.32 4.25
CA PHE A 154 -7.95 -11.47 3.47
C PHE A 154 -6.80 -12.37 3.02
N SER A 155 -5.54 -12.11 3.42
CA SER A 155 -4.39 -12.81 2.82
C SER A 155 -4.34 -14.30 3.09
N TYR A 156 -4.95 -14.77 4.18
CA TYR A 156 -4.98 -16.20 4.45
C TYR A 156 -5.89 -16.94 3.45
N ALA A 157 -7.02 -16.34 3.05
CA ALA A 157 -7.93 -16.89 2.05
C ALA A 157 -7.48 -16.61 0.61
N GLY A 158 -6.91 -15.43 0.36
CA GLY A 158 -6.70 -14.88 -0.97
C GLY A 158 -5.25 -14.71 -1.39
N GLY A 159 -4.26 -15.03 -0.54
CA GLY A 159 -2.84 -14.78 -0.82
C GLY A 159 -2.45 -13.31 -0.70
N PHE A 160 -1.36 -12.91 -1.34
CA PHE A 160 -0.91 -11.52 -1.35
C PHE A 160 -1.76 -10.66 -2.28
N VAL A 161 -1.70 -9.33 -2.11
CA VAL A 161 -2.41 -8.38 -2.98
C VAL A 161 -2.02 -8.59 -4.45
N CYS A 162 -0.73 -8.83 -4.71
CA CYS A 162 -0.23 -9.11 -6.05
C CYS A 162 -0.80 -10.39 -6.67
N ASP A 163 -1.13 -11.41 -5.85
CA ASP A 163 -1.70 -12.68 -6.32
C ASP A 163 -3.12 -12.48 -6.89
N ASN A 164 -3.75 -11.35 -6.57
CA ASN A 164 -5.11 -10.99 -6.97
C ASN A 164 -5.15 -10.01 -8.15
N VAL A 165 -4.01 -9.58 -8.67
CA VAL A 165 -3.96 -8.71 -9.86
C VAL A 165 -4.08 -9.55 -11.13
N VAL A 166 -5.20 -9.42 -11.83
CA VAL A 166 -5.46 -10.17 -13.07
C VAL A 166 -4.82 -9.51 -14.29
N ASN A 167 -4.59 -8.20 -14.26
CA ASN A 167 -3.92 -7.47 -15.32
C ASN A 167 -3.18 -6.24 -14.78
N TYR A 168 -1.94 -6.03 -15.24
CA TYR A 168 -1.19 -4.79 -15.05
C TYR A 168 -1.16 -4.01 -16.36
N GLU A 169 -1.45 -2.72 -16.33
CA GLU A 169 -1.07 -1.80 -17.40
C GLU A 169 0.29 -1.18 -17.06
N VAL A 170 1.27 -1.33 -17.95
CA VAL A 170 2.68 -1.04 -17.66
C VAL A 170 3.26 -0.15 -18.74
N VAL A 171 3.96 0.91 -18.33
CA VAL A 171 4.85 1.68 -19.19
C VAL A 171 6.27 1.10 -19.07
N LEU A 172 6.76 0.51 -20.16
CA LEU A 172 8.11 -0.06 -20.23
C LEU A 172 9.17 1.03 -20.36
N ALA A 173 10.45 0.68 -20.19
CA ALA A 173 11.59 1.60 -20.37
C ALA A 173 11.71 2.16 -21.81
N SER A 174 11.13 1.48 -22.80
CA SER A 174 10.97 2.00 -24.18
C SER A 174 9.95 3.15 -24.28
N GLY A 175 9.10 3.28 -23.25
CA GLY A 175 7.88 4.09 -23.22
C GLY A 175 6.70 3.44 -23.93
N GLU A 176 6.78 2.18 -24.33
CA GLU A 176 5.62 1.41 -24.79
C GLU A 176 4.66 1.14 -23.63
N ILE A 177 3.36 1.18 -23.92
CA ILE A 177 2.30 0.87 -22.96
C ILE A 177 1.81 -0.54 -23.28
N VAL A 178 1.97 -1.46 -22.34
CA VAL A 178 1.60 -2.88 -22.51
C VAL A 178 0.65 -3.33 -21.41
N ASN A 179 -0.12 -4.37 -21.69
CA ASN A 179 -0.87 -5.11 -20.68
C ASN A 179 -0.13 -6.40 -20.35
N ALA A 180 -0.04 -6.75 -19.06
CA ALA A 180 0.57 -7.98 -18.58
C ALA A 180 -0.46 -8.76 -17.74
N ASN A 181 -0.85 -9.94 -18.25
CA ASN A 181 -1.84 -10.83 -17.65
C ASN A 181 -1.52 -12.30 -18.01
N ALA A 182 -2.43 -13.22 -17.66
CA ALA A 182 -2.23 -14.66 -17.89
C ALA A 182 -2.08 -15.06 -19.37
N GLU A 183 -2.55 -14.23 -20.31
CA GLU A 183 -2.58 -14.52 -21.74
C GLU A 183 -1.60 -13.64 -22.55
N THR A 184 -1.32 -12.43 -22.08
CA THR A 184 -0.49 -11.41 -22.76
C THR A 184 0.66 -10.97 -21.86
N ASN A 185 1.91 -10.99 -22.34
CA ASN A 185 3.12 -10.66 -21.57
C ASN A 185 3.16 -11.40 -20.20
N LYS A 186 2.92 -12.71 -20.24
CA LYS A 186 2.73 -13.55 -19.04
C LYS A 186 3.95 -13.58 -18.12
N ASP A 187 5.14 -13.57 -18.69
CA ASP A 187 6.41 -13.48 -17.97
C ASP A 187 6.50 -12.17 -17.16
N LEU A 188 6.14 -11.04 -17.75
CA LEU A 188 6.06 -9.75 -17.07
C LEU A 188 4.99 -9.76 -15.96
N TRP A 189 3.83 -10.38 -16.22
CA TRP A 189 2.77 -10.52 -15.22
C TRP A 189 3.22 -11.30 -13.99
N ILE A 190 3.96 -12.40 -14.19
CA ILE A 190 4.56 -13.18 -13.09
C ILE A 190 5.64 -12.36 -12.38
N ALA A 191 6.51 -11.68 -13.13
CA ALA A 191 7.62 -10.92 -12.56
C ALA A 191 7.15 -9.75 -11.68
N LEU A 192 6.04 -9.08 -12.04
CA LEU A 192 5.46 -7.99 -11.26
C LEU A 192 4.77 -8.45 -9.97
N ARG A 193 4.50 -9.75 -9.79
CA ARG A 193 3.92 -10.31 -8.56
C ARG A 193 4.98 -10.55 -7.47
N GLY A 194 5.63 -9.47 -7.04
CA GLY A 194 6.66 -9.47 -5.99
C GLY A 194 8.01 -8.91 -6.44
N GLY A 195 8.24 -8.72 -7.74
CA GLY A 195 9.47 -8.16 -8.27
C GLY A 195 9.57 -6.63 -8.24
N GLY A 196 8.59 -5.95 -7.65
CA GLY A 196 8.59 -4.50 -7.48
C GLY A 196 8.47 -3.73 -8.80
N ASN A 197 9.04 -2.53 -8.83
CA ASN A 197 9.02 -1.63 -9.99
C ASN A 197 10.20 -1.84 -10.98
N ASN A 198 10.86 -3.00 -10.94
CA ASN A 198 12.04 -3.29 -11.76
C ASN A 198 11.76 -3.37 -13.27
N PHE A 199 10.52 -3.69 -13.66
CA PHE A 199 10.19 -4.03 -15.05
C PHE A 199 9.43 -2.94 -15.81
N GLY A 200 9.14 -1.81 -15.14
CA GLY A 200 8.40 -0.70 -15.72
C GLY A 200 7.59 0.06 -14.67
N ILE A 201 6.90 1.10 -15.13
CA ILE A 201 5.98 1.88 -14.30
C ILE A 201 4.58 1.31 -14.51
N VAL A 202 4.05 0.60 -13.52
CA VAL A 202 2.65 0.17 -13.55
C VAL A 202 1.75 1.40 -13.38
N THR A 203 0.82 1.60 -14.30
CA THR A 203 -0.13 2.74 -14.32
C THR A 203 -1.54 2.34 -13.90
N ARG A 204 -1.91 1.07 -14.07
CA ARG A 204 -3.21 0.54 -13.62
C ARG A 204 -3.08 -0.91 -13.14
N PHE A 205 -3.85 -1.24 -12.11
CA PHE A 205 -3.97 -2.57 -11.53
C PHE A 205 -5.42 -3.01 -11.64
N ASP A 206 -5.67 -4.13 -12.33
CA ASP A 206 -6.99 -4.74 -12.40
C ASP A 206 -7.02 -5.90 -11.39
N LEU A 207 -7.76 -5.75 -10.29
CA LEU A 207 -7.85 -6.74 -9.20
C LEU A 207 -9.19 -7.47 -9.23
N SER A 208 -9.18 -8.77 -8.90
CA SER A 208 -10.41 -9.52 -8.65
C SER A 208 -11.18 -8.94 -7.46
N ILE A 209 -12.49 -8.81 -7.59
CA ILE A 209 -13.39 -8.42 -6.50
C ILE A 209 -14.17 -9.63 -5.98
N PHE A 210 -14.60 -9.57 -4.73
CA PHE A 210 -15.49 -10.55 -4.11
C PHE A 210 -16.57 -9.85 -3.30
N LYS A 211 -17.68 -10.55 -3.02
CA LYS A 211 -18.74 -10.01 -2.16
C LYS A 211 -18.21 -9.83 -0.74
N GLN A 212 -18.38 -8.62 -0.20
CA GLN A 212 -17.91 -8.29 1.13
C GLN A 212 -18.93 -7.42 1.87
N GLY A 213 -19.12 -7.73 3.14
CA GLY A 213 -19.92 -6.95 4.09
C GLY A 213 -19.05 -6.39 5.21
N GLN A 214 -19.65 -6.21 6.38
CA GLN A 214 -18.91 -5.81 7.59
C GLN A 214 -17.99 -6.93 8.08
N LEU A 215 -16.95 -6.53 8.80
CA LEU A 215 -15.97 -7.39 9.45
C LEU A 215 -16.06 -7.16 10.96
N TRP A 216 -15.57 -8.11 11.74
CA TRP A 216 -15.31 -7.93 13.16
C TRP A 216 -13.80 -7.79 13.38
N GLY A 217 -13.38 -6.86 14.23
CA GLY A 217 -11.98 -6.77 14.62
C GLY A 217 -11.56 -5.42 15.17
N GLY A 218 -10.25 -5.25 15.30
CA GLY A 218 -9.60 -4.09 15.89
C GLY A 218 -8.42 -4.50 16.75
N LYS A 219 -8.08 -3.66 17.72
CA LYS A 219 -6.87 -3.81 18.53
C LYS A 219 -7.19 -4.05 19.99
N VAL A 220 -6.36 -4.88 20.60
CA VAL A 220 -6.30 -5.08 22.05
C VAL A 220 -4.86 -4.95 22.51
N PHE A 221 -4.68 -4.36 23.67
CA PHE A 221 -3.35 -4.03 24.20
C PHE A 221 -3.17 -4.61 25.60
N TYR A 222 -1.95 -5.07 25.86
CA TYR A 222 -1.55 -5.71 27.09
C TYR A 222 -0.25 -5.11 27.61
N PHE A 223 -0.06 -5.18 28.92
CA PHE A 223 1.24 -5.03 29.58
C PHE A 223 1.79 -6.41 29.95
N GLU A 224 3.03 -6.45 30.42
CA GLU A 224 3.52 -7.58 31.22
C GLU A 224 2.56 -7.82 32.41
N PRO A 225 2.31 -9.10 32.79
CA PRO A 225 3.00 -10.32 32.35
C PRO A 225 2.36 -11.05 31.15
N ASN A 226 1.36 -10.48 30.46
CA ASN A 226 0.58 -11.24 29.48
C ASN A 226 1.35 -11.57 28.17
N PHE A 227 2.55 -11.03 27.97
CA PHE A 227 3.28 -11.15 26.69
C PHE A 227 3.57 -12.59 26.31
N SER A 228 4.07 -13.41 27.25
CA SER A 228 4.37 -14.81 26.98
C SER A 228 3.13 -15.60 26.59
N GLU A 229 1.98 -15.30 27.20
CA GLU A 229 0.70 -15.93 26.87
C GLU A 229 0.22 -15.53 25.47
N GLN A 230 0.34 -14.25 25.08
CA GLN A 230 -0.03 -13.79 23.73
C GLN A 230 0.83 -14.46 22.64
N ILE A 231 2.13 -14.60 22.88
CA ILE A 231 3.04 -15.29 21.97
C ILE A 231 2.73 -16.78 21.90
N GLN A 232 2.47 -17.43 23.04
CA GLN A 232 2.11 -18.85 23.06
C GLN A 232 0.80 -19.09 22.30
N ASN A 233 -0.22 -18.25 22.49
CA ASN A 233 -1.47 -18.34 21.75
C ASN A 233 -1.27 -18.19 20.23
N LEU A 234 -0.37 -17.30 19.80
CA LEU A 234 -0.02 -17.16 18.39
C LEU A 234 0.65 -18.44 17.86
N VAL A 235 1.60 -18.99 18.61
CA VAL A 235 2.26 -20.26 18.24
C VAL A 235 1.25 -21.40 18.15
N ASP A 236 0.33 -21.51 19.10
CA ASP A 236 -0.69 -22.55 19.12
C ASP A 236 -1.64 -22.41 17.92
N TYR A 237 -2.08 -21.18 17.61
CA TYR A 237 -2.91 -20.91 16.44
C TYR A 237 -2.21 -21.23 15.11
N LEU A 238 -0.92 -20.92 14.99
CA LEU A 238 -0.13 -21.26 13.79
C LEU A 238 0.05 -22.76 13.57
N HIS A 239 -0.09 -23.58 14.63
CA HIS A 239 -0.04 -25.04 14.55
C HIS A 239 -1.43 -25.69 14.52
N ASP A 240 -2.51 -24.91 14.55
CA ASP A 240 -3.88 -25.44 14.46
C ASP A 240 -4.14 -25.99 13.05
N PRO A 241 -4.37 -27.31 12.88
CA PRO A 241 -4.69 -27.89 11.58
C PRO A 241 -6.04 -27.41 11.02
N GLU A 242 -6.91 -26.84 11.86
CA GLU A 242 -8.25 -26.36 11.51
C GLU A 242 -8.35 -24.83 11.65
N ALA A 243 -7.23 -24.11 11.49
CA ALA A 243 -7.18 -22.65 11.57
C ALA A 243 -8.21 -22.00 10.63
N ASP A 244 -8.97 -21.03 11.15
CA ASP A 244 -10.03 -20.36 10.39
C ASP A 244 -9.42 -19.45 9.32
N VAL A 245 -9.73 -19.74 8.05
CA VAL A 245 -9.25 -18.98 6.89
C VAL A 245 -9.70 -17.50 6.90
N ASN A 246 -10.74 -17.18 7.67
CA ASN A 246 -11.30 -15.84 7.80
C ASN A 246 -10.62 -15.02 8.90
N VAL A 247 -9.69 -15.61 9.65
CA VAL A 247 -9.04 -14.95 10.79
C VAL A 247 -7.68 -14.37 10.37
N HIS A 248 -7.45 -13.12 10.77
CA HIS A 248 -6.17 -12.43 10.70
C HIS A 248 -5.69 -12.12 12.11
N ILE A 249 -4.42 -12.43 12.38
CA ILE A 249 -3.77 -12.18 13.66
C ILE A 249 -2.41 -11.54 13.40
N CYS A 250 -2.20 -10.37 13.97
CA CYS A 250 -0.89 -9.73 14.01
C CYS A 250 -0.58 -9.33 15.45
N VAL A 251 0.41 -9.99 16.05
CA VAL A 251 0.92 -9.69 17.39
C VAL A 251 2.20 -8.87 17.25
N SER A 252 2.25 -7.71 17.89
CA SER A 252 3.39 -6.81 17.87
C SER A 252 3.78 -6.40 19.29
N LEU A 253 5.07 -6.48 19.60
CA LEU A 253 5.62 -5.96 20.86
C LEU A 253 6.47 -4.74 20.53
N GLY A 254 6.20 -3.62 21.18
CA GLY A 254 6.90 -2.38 20.90
C GLY A 254 6.88 -1.43 22.07
N TYR A 255 7.90 -0.58 22.15
CA TYR A 255 7.93 0.52 23.10
C TYR A 255 6.92 1.60 22.67
N ALA A 256 5.96 1.88 23.54
CA ALA A 256 4.98 2.95 23.33
C ALA A 256 5.33 4.13 24.23
N ALA A 257 5.92 5.17 23.64
CA ALA A 257 6.34 6.38 24.35
C ALA A 257 5.19 7.05 25.13
N ALA A 258 3.95 6.98 24.61
CA ALA A 258 2.76 7.54 25.24
C ALA A 258 2.45 6.96 26.63
N VAL A 259 2.88 5.72 26.89
CA VAL A 259 2.69 5.02 28.19
C VAL A 259 4.03 4.71 28.88
N GLY A 260 5.15 5.13 28.30
CA GLY A 260 6.49 4.96 28.87
C GLY A 260 6.94 3.51 29.05
N SER A 261 6.31 2.55 28.36
CA SER A 261 6.56 1.12 28.55
C SER A 261 6.47 0.34 27.23
N ILE A 262 6.91 -0.92 27.26
CA ILE A 262 6.63 -1.88 26.19
C ILE A 262 5.17 -2.33 26.34
N ILE A 263 4.47 -2.42 25.22
CA ILE A 263 3.12 -2.97 25.13
C ILE A 263 3.09 -4.09 24.10
N CYS A 264 2.22 -5.06 24.32
CA CYS A 264 1.83 -6.04 23.31
C CYS A 264 0.52 -5.57 22.69
N MET A 265 0.52 -5.37 21.38
CA MET A 265 -0.65 -5.05 20.57
C MET A 265 -1.03 -6.28 19.76
N ASN A 266 -2.28 -6.72 19.91
CA ASN A 266 -2.91 -7.69 19.03
C ASN A 266 -3.81 -6.93 18.06
N ASP A 267 -3.48 -6.95 16.78
CA ASP A 267 -4.32 -6.48 15.68
C ASP A 267 -5.03 -7.70 15.07
N ILE A 268 -6.29 -7.90 15.43
CA ILE A 268 -7.04 -9.13 15.20
C ILE A 268 -8.35 -8.86 14.45
N PHE A 269 -8.61 -9.67 13.42
CA PHE A 269 -9.79 -9.53 12.59
C PHE A 269 -10.39 -10.86 12.20
N HIS A 270 -11.70 -10.86 12.03
CA HIS A 270 -12.45 -11.87 11.32
C HIS A 270 -13.11 -11.20 10.11
N THR A 271 -12.96 -11.79 8.93
CA THR A 271 -13.48 -11.21 7.66
C THR A 271 -15.01 -11.23 7.55
N LYS A 272 -15.69 -11.69 8.60
CA LYS A 272 -17.15 -11.73 8.80
C LYS A 272 -17.56 -10.95 10.05
N PRO A 273 -18.83 -10.52 10.19
CA PRO A 273 -19.28 -9.64 11.27
C PRO A 273 -19.57 -10.40 12.58
N ASP A 274 -18.66 -11.29 13.01
CA ASP A 274 -18.77 -12.07 14.23
C ASP A 274 -17.39 -12.31 14.85
N LYS A 275 -17.32 -12.47 16.18
CA LYS A 275 -16.09 -12.86 16.88
C LYS A 275 -15.96 -14.39 16.83
N PRO A 276 -14.97 -14.96 16.13
CA PRO A 276 -14.75 -16.39 16.13
C PRO A 276 -14.07 -16.83 17.43
N LYS A 277 -14.34 -18.07 17.86
CA LYS A 277 -13.74 -18.65 19.07
C LYS A 277 -12.20 -18.63 19.03
N ALA A 278 -11.63 -18.78 17.84
CA ALA A 278 -10.19 -18.71 17.59
C ALA A 278 -9.54 -17.39 18.06
N LEU A 279 -10.31 -16.30 18.16
CA LEU A 279 -9.80 -15.00 18.59
C LEU A 279 -10.00 -14.71 20.08
N GLU A 280 -10.74 -15.54 20.82
CA GLU A 280 -10.91 -15.39 22.28
C GLU A 280 -9.56 -15.36 23.03
N PRO A 281 -8.57 -16.23 22.73
CA PRO A 281 -7.25 -16.19 23.38
C PRO A 281 -6.48 -14.88 23.16
N PHE A 282 -6.86 -14.05 22.18
CA PHE A 282 -6.20 -12.78 21.90
C PHE A 282 -7.05 -11.57 22.33
N ALA A 283 -8.38 -11.75 22.38
CA ALA A 283 -9.35 -10.69 22.58
C ALA A 283 -9.85 -10.58 24.03
N ASP A 284 -9.82 -11.67 24.81
CA ASP A 284 -10.53 -11.76 26.09
C ASP A 284 -9.62 -11.93 27.31
N ILE A 285 -8.31 -12.15 27.12
CA ILE A 285 -7.32 -12.23 28.21
C ILE A 285 -7.36 -10.94 29.04
N GLN A 286 -7.10 -11.04 30.35
CA GLN A 286 -7.06 -9.92 31.28
C GLN A 286 -5.76 -9.89 32.09
N PRO A 287 -5.31 -8.72 32.56
CA PRO A 287 -5.89 -7.39 32.33
C PRO A 287 -5.54 -6.80 30.94
N GLN A 288 -6.50 -6.09 30.34
CA GLN A 288 -6.28 -5.30 29.11
C GLN A 288 -6.04 -3.83 29.43
N ILE A 289 -5.44 -3.10 28.49
CA ILE A 289 -5.43 -1.64 28.49
C ILE A 289 -6.73 -1.16 27.81
N ASP A 290 -7.84 -1.21 28.55
CA ASP A 290 -9.19 -0.97 28.02
C ASP A 290 -9.37 0.37 27.28
N GLN A 291 -8.64 1.42 27.69
CA GLN A 291 -8.73 2.75 27.07
C GLN A 291 -8.20 2.77 25.62
N MET A 292 -7.41 1.77 25.22
CA MET A 292 -6.84 1.66 23.87
C MET A 292 -7.56 0.61 23.01
N LYS A 293 -8.53 -0.13 23.58
CA LYS A 293 -9.23 -1.21 22.88
C LYS A 293 -10.20 -0.66 21.83
N THR A 294 -10.23 -1.30 20.65
CA THR A 294 -11.05 -0.84 19.52
C THR A 294 -11.89 -1.92 18.84
N LEU A 295 -11.94 -3.14 19.39
CA LEU A 295 -12.73 -4.25 18.85
C LEU A 295 -14.19 -3.87 18.58
N ARG A 296 -14.66 -4.06 17.35
CA ARG A 296 -16.04 -3.76 16.92
C ARG A 296 -16.40 -4.49 15.62
N ILE A 297 -17.67 -4.43 15.25
CA ILE A 297 -18.14 -4.73 13.89
C ILE A 297 -18.14 -3.43 13.10
N ASP A 298 -17.47 -3.39 11.96
CA ASP A 298 -17.40 -2.20 11.11
C ASP A 298 -17.08 -2.56 9.65
N ASN A 299 -17.00 -1.56 8.77
CA ASN A 299 -16.59 -1.76 7.38
C ASN A 299 -15.05 -1.72 7.22
N LEU A 300 -14.57 -2.26 6.10
CA LEU A 300 -13.15 -2.38 5.80
C LEU A 300 -12.40 -1.04 5.81
N LYS A 301 -13.00 0.04 5.31
CA LYS A 301 -12.37 1.38 5.30
C LYS A 301 -12.10 1.86 6.72
N ASN A 302 -13.08 1.77 7.61
CA ASN A 302 -12.94 2.24 8.98
C ASN A 302 -11.90 1.44 9.77
N LEU A 303 -11.89 0.12 9.62
CA LEU A 303 -10.93 -0.76 10.28
C LEU A 303 -9.48 -0.53 9.78
N THR A 304 -9.31 -0.32 8.47
CA THR A 304 -7.98 -0.04 7.87
C THR A 304 -7.48 1.39 8.13
N THR A 305 -8.38 2.33 8.45
CA THR A 305 -8.02 3.73 8.78
C THR A 305 -7.59 3.91 10.23
N GLU A 306 -8.10 3.06 11.13
CA GLU A 306 -7.70 3.07 12.54
C GLU A 306 -6.21 2.72 12.74
N SER A 307 -5.63 2.03 11.77
CA SER A 307 -4.22 1.68 11.76
C SER A 307 -3.33 2.88 11.46
N PHE A 308 -2.41 3.14 12.39
CA PHE A 308 -1.43 4.24 12.40
C PHE A 308 -1.91 5.64 12.83
N SER A 309 -3.12 5.81 13.36
CA SER A 309 -3.58 7.10 13.92
C SER A 309 -2.78 7.65 15.13
N GLY A 310 -1.78 6.90 15.62
CA GLY A 310 -0.90 7.31 16.71
C GLY A 310 0.60 7.07 16.49
N ALA A 311 1.03 6.57 15.32
CA ALA A 311 2.47 6.53 15.06
C ALA A 311 2.87 7.92 14.56
N ALA A 312 3.69 8.62 15.34
CA ALA A 312 4.47 9.71 14.79
C ALA A 312 5.20 9.19 13.54
N PRO A 313 5.41 10.02 12.50
CA PRO A 313 6.27 9.64 11.37
C PRO A 313 7.54 9.01 11.94
N ASN A 314 7.87 7.79 11.50
CA ASN A 314 9.09 7.13 11.93
C ASN A 314 10.24 8.11 11.64
N ARG A 315 10.82 8.65 12.71
CA ARG A 315 12.03 9.47 12.67
C ARG A 315 13.21 8.58 12.33
#